data_AF-A0AAI8WF78-F1
#
_entry.id   AF-A0AAI8WF78-F1
#
_cell.length_a   1.000
_cell.length_b   1.000
_cell.length_c   1.000
_cell.angle_alpha   90.00
_cell.angle_beta   90.00
_cell.angle_gamma   90.00
#
_symmetry.space_group_name_H-M   'P 1'
#
loop_
_entity.id
_entity.type
_entity.pdbx_description
1 polymer ?
#
loop_
_entity_poly.entity_id
_entity_poly.type
_entity_poly.pdbx_seq_one_letter_code
_entity_poly.pdbx_strand_id
1 'polypeptide(L)'
;MDQDKKYESIEMKPIVQLLFEEVFKEDNSIALRKMKFSSEIDLLYIRQLPIRIQTDIKNKDFDSFLTKANTLIDEVLKFIIENTEGPSVNINLFKSKELRKEAFGRLNIKTEKNMDNRIKALVGALNTLSDKILEMRNSQGDAHAHGSNRIVIKEEEAILVANSSMVLCEYLFTKYKGLSR
;
A
#
# COMPACT_ATOMS: atom_id res chain seq x y z
N MET A 1 11.64 -41.26 23.33
CA MET A 1 12.57 -41.12 22.20
C MET A 1 11.75 -41.42 20.96
N ASP A 2 11.09 -40.40 20.42
CA ASP A 2 10.37 -40.50 19.17
C ASP A 2 10.75 -39.30 18.33
N GLN A 3 11.23 -39.61 17.14
CA GLN A 3 12.11 -38.79 16.33
C GLN A 3 11.40 -37.56 15.80
N ASP A 4 12.19 -36.48 15.74
CA ASP A 4 11.94 -35.23 15.05
C ASP A 4 11.08 -35.40 13.80
N LYS A 5 9.79 -35.06 13.91
CA LYS A 5 9.04 -34.57 12.77
C LYS A 5 9.69 -33.23 12.41
N LYS A 6 10.67 -33.29 11.52
CA LYS A 6 11.20 -32.14 10.78
C LYS A 6 9.98 -31.46 10.17
N TYR A 7 9.53 -30.37 10.79
CA TYR A 7 8.63 -29.45 10.12
C TYR A 7 9.40 -28.98 8.90
N GLU A 8 9.06 -29.51 7.71
CA GLU A 8 9.40 -28.84 6.48
C GLU A 8 8.79 -27.45 6.62
N SER A 9 9.65 -26.45 6.80
CA SER A 9 9.25 -25.06 6.72
C SER A 9 8.73 -24.88 5.30
N ILE A 10 7.41 -24.96 5.14
CA ILE A 10 6.75 -24.38 3.98
C ILE A 10 7.10 -22.90 4.11
N GLU A 11 8.11 -22.49 3.35
CA GLU A 11 8.54 -21.10 3.28
C GLU A 11 7.29 -20.32 2.87
N MET A 12 6.65 -19.68 3.83
CA MET A 12 5.37 -19.02 3.62
C MET A 12 5.69 -17.72 2.88
N LYS A 13 5.71 -17.82 1.56
CA LYS A 13 6.02 -16.71 0.67
C LYS A 13 4.95 -15.63 0.88
N PRO A 14 5.33 -14.39 1.24
CA PRO A 14 4.38 -13.28 1.33
C PRO A 14 3.51 -13.22 0.08
N ILE A 15 2.27 -12.74 0.17
CA ILE A 15 1.38 -12.58 -1.00
C ILE A 15 2.08 -11.83 -2.13
N VAL A 16 2.93 -10.87 -1.80
CA VAL A 16 3.77 -10.17 -2.77
C VAL A 16 4.80 -11.09 -3.42
N GLN A 17 5.40 -12.03 -2.71
CA GLN A 17 6.31 -13.05 -3.25
C GLN A 17 5.59 -14.11 -4.10
N LEU A 18 4.35 -14.48 -3.77
CA LEU A 18 3.51 -15.34 -4.61
C LEU A 18 3.04 -14.63 -5.89
N LEU A 19 2.61 -13.37 -5.77
CA LEU A 19 2.32 -12.50 -6.92
C LEU A 19 3.55 -12.29 -7.78
N PHE A 20 4.71 -12.11 -7.15
CA PHE A 20 6.00 -12.08 -7.81
C PHE A 20 6.25 -13.39 -8.58
N GLU A 21 6.02 -14.56 -7.99
CA GLU A 21 6.23 -15.85 -8.68
C GLU A 21 5.25 -16.12 -9.83
N GLU A 22 3.99 -15.69 -9.70
CA GLU A 22 3.04 -15.71 -10.82
C GLU A 22 3.46 -14.76 -11.94
N VAL A 23 3.93 -13.55 -11.60
CA VAL A 23 4.41 -12.54 -12.56
C VAL A 23 5.74 -12.97 -13.20
N PHE A 24 6.64 -13.64 -12.47
CA PHE A 24 7.97 -14.08 -12.93
C PHE A 24 7.97 -15.36 -13.76
N LYS A 25 6.81 -16.01 -13.98
CA LYS A 25 6.69 -17.01 -15.05
C LYS A 25 6.76 -16.37 -16.44
N GLU A 26 6.53 -15.06 -16.55
CA GLU A 26 6.82 -14.27 -17.74
C GLU A 26 8.08 -13.42 -17.51
N ASP A 27 8.92 -13.28 -18.54
CA ASP A 27 10.09 -12.41 -18.53
C ASP A 27 9.66 -10.99 -18.10
N ASN A 28 10.31 -10.43 -17.06
CA ASN A 28 9.99 -9.11 -16.49
C ASN A 28 9.90 -8.00 -17.53
N SER A 29 10.74 -8.07 -18.58
CA SER A 29 10.74 -7.10 -19.67
C SER A 29 9.47 -7.21 -20.55
N ILE A 30 8.89 -8.41 -20.64
CA ILE A 30 7.66 -8.71 -21.38
C ILE A 30 6.43 -8.39 -20.52
N ALA A 31 6.44 -8.73 -19.23
CA ALA A 31 5.35 -8.39 -18.29
C ALA A 31 5.17 -6.88 -18.14
N LEU A 32 6.28 -6.13 -17.96
CA LEU A 32 6.27 -4.66 -17.92
C LEU A 32 5.82 -4.02 -19.25
N ARG A 33 6.11 -4.67 -20.40
CA ARG A 33 5.65 -4.19 -21.72
C ARG A 33 4.19 -4.54 -22.02
N LYS A 34 3.68 -5.66 -21.48
CA LYS A 34 2.27 -6.09 -21.62
C LYS A 34 1.33 -5.38 -20.66
N MET A 35 1.81 -5.02 -19.45
CA MET A 35 1.03 -4.27 -18.49
C MET A 35 0.81 -2.84 -19.01
N LYS A 36 -0.34 -2.63 -19.66
CA LYS A 36 -0.84 -1.28 -19.89
C LYS A 36 -1.20 -0.73 -18.53
N PHE A 37 -0.41 0.20 -18.01
CA PHE A 37 -0.78 0.94 -16.80
C PHE A 37 -2.08 1.67 -17.11
N SER A 38 -3.17 1.19 -16.52
CA SER A 38 -4.49 1.79 -16.64
C SER A 38 -4.43 3.22 -16.11
N SER A 39 -5.04 4.17 -16.83
CA SER A 39 -5.29 5.51 -16.30
C SER A 39 -6.38 5.50 -15.22
N GLU A 40 -7.11 4.39 -15.07
CA GLU A 40 -8.15 4.19 -14.07
C GLU A 40 -7.65 3.31 -12.92
N ILE A 41 -7.96 3.71 -11.69
CA ILE A 41 -7.60 2.97 -10.47
C ILE A 41 -8.49 1.74 -10.35
N ASP A 42 -7.89 0.55 -10.36
CA ASP A 42 -8.55 -0.73 -10.11
C ASP A 42 -7.71 -1.70 -9.26
N LEU A 43 -8.26 -2.88 -8.94
CA LEU A 43 -7.54 -3.89 -8.16
C LEU A 43 -6.29 -4.40 -8.90
N LEU A 44 -6.32 -4.43 -10.24
CA LEU A 44 -5.17 -4.83 -11.02
C LEU A 44 -4.03 -3.84 -10.79
N TYR A 45 -4.27 -2.53 -10.98
CA TYR A 45 -3.33 -1.44 -10.75
C TYR A 45 -2.71 -1.47 -9.36
N ILE A 46 -3.53 -1.65 -8.32
CA ILE A 46 -3.09 -1.75 -6.92
C ILE A 46 -2.10 -2.91 -6.77
N ARG A 47 -2.42 -4.08 -7.34
CA ARG A 47 -1.60 -5.30 -7.28
C ARG A 47 -0.30 -5.21 -8.07
N GLN A 48 -0.14 -4.25 -8.98
CA GLN A 48 1.12 -4.06 -9.71
C GLN A 48 2.17 -3.27 -8.91
N LEU A 49 1.87 -2.79 -7.69
CA LEU A 49 2.84 -2.05 -6.89
C LEU A 49 4.19 -2.78 -6.74
N PRO A 50 4.24 -4.09 -6.40
CA PRO A 50 5.51 -4.79 -6.22
C PRO A 50 6.37 -4.80 -7.49
N ILE A 51 5.74 -4.88 -8.66
CA ILE A 51 6.43 -4.84 -9.96
C ILE A 51 7.04 -3.46 -10.17
N ARG A 52 6.29 -2.39 -9.90
CA ARG A 52 6.70 -0.99 -10.12
C ARG A 52 7.88 -0.57 -9.24
N ILE A 53 8.00 -1.17 -8.06
CA ILE A 53 9.03 -0.82 -7.06
C ILE A 53 10.20 -1.81 -7.03
N GLN A 54 10.10 -2.95 -7.71
CA GLN A 54 11.14 -4.00 -7.67
C GLN A 54 12.51 -3.45 -8.07
N THR A 55 12.56 -2.71 -9.18
CA THR A 55 13.81 -2.13 -9.67
C THR A 55 14.39 -1.15 -8.66
N ASP A 56 13.56 -0.42 -7.93
CA ASP A 56 14.00 0.52 -6.90
C ASP A 56 14.63 -0.24 -5.72
N ILE A 57 14.00 -1.32 -5.25
CA ILE A 57 14.53 -2.16 -4.17
C ILE A 57 15.88 -2.77 -4.58
N LYS A 58 15.97 -3.35 -5.79
CA LYS A 58 17.21 -3.93 -6.33
C LYS A 58 18.34 -2.91 -6.41
N ASN A 59 18.01 -1.68 -6.81
CA ASN A 59 18.96 -0.58 -6.95
C ASN A 59 19.20 0.18 -5.63
N LYS A 60 18.54 -0.21 -4.53
CA LYS A 60 18.53 0.51 -3.24
C LYS A 60 18.08 1.97 -3.37
N ASP A 61 17.25 2.27 -4.36
CA ASP A 61 16.61 3.57 -4.56
C ASP A 61 15.37 3.70 -3.67
N PHE A 62 15.60 3.83 -2.36
CA PHE A 62 14.53 3.83 -1.38
C PHE A 62 13.66 5.09 -1.42
N ASP A 63 14.13 6.19 -2.02
CA ASP A 63 13.36 7.41 -2.24
C ASP A 63 12.29 7.20 -3.32
N SER A 64 12.69 6.63 -4.46
CA SER A 64 11.78 6.25 -5.54
C SER A 64 10.74 5.23 -5.06
N PHE A 65 11.21 4.22 -4.33
CA PHE A 65 10.36 3.21 -3.70
C PHE A 65 9.27 3.83 -2.80
N LEU A 66 9.67 4.68 -1.84
CA LEU A 66 8.73 5.31 -0.91
C LEU A 66 7.77 6.27 -1.62
N THR A 67 8.26 6.96 -2.65
CA THR A 67 7.44 7.83 -3.48
C THR A 67 6.34 7.03 -4.16
N LYS A 68 6.67 5.91 -4.83
CA LYS A 68 5.68 5.06 -5.51
C LYS A 68 4.68 4.43 -4.55
N ALA A 69 5.12 3.95 -3.38
CA ALA A 69 4.23 3.38 -2.37
C ALA A 69 3.22 4.42 -1.85
N ASN A 70 3.67 5.65 -1.58
CA ASN A 70 2.78 6.72 -1.11
C ASN A 70 1.89 7.27 -2.23
N THR A 71 2.39 7.37 -3.45
CA THR A 71 1.59 7.77 -4.62
C THR A 71 0.42 6.81 -4.81
N LEU A 72 0.62 5.49 -4.68
CA LEU A 72 -0.49 4.54 -4.76
C LEU A 72 -1.54 4.81 -3.67
N ILE A 73 -1.11 5.04 -2.43
CA ILE A 73 -2.04 5.34 -1.33
C ILE A 73 -2.83 6.62 -1.65
N ASP A 74 -2.15 7.71 -2.02
CA ASP A 74 -2.79 8.98 -2.32
C ASP A 74 -3.76 8.87 -3.51
N GLU A 75 -3.39 8.17 -4.58
CA GLU A 75 -4.25 7.97 -5.76
C GLU A 75 -5.51 7.18 -5.42
N VAL A 76 -5.39 6.09 -4.65
CA VAL A 76 -6.54 5.29 -4.22
C VAL A 76 -7.45 6.11 -3.30
N LEU A 77 -6.88 6.87 -2.37
CA LEU A 77 -7.67 7.75 -1.49
C LEU A 77 -8.41 8.83 -2.28
N LYS A 78 -7.73 9.52 -3.21
CA LYS A 78 -8.33 10.53 -4.08
C LYS A 78 -9.45 9.94 -4.93
N PHE A 79 -9.20 8.80 -5.57
CA PHE A 79 -10.20 8.09 -6.36
C PHE A 79 -11.44 7.77 -5.53
N ILE A 80 -11.28 7.26 -4.30
CA ILE A 80 -12.41 6.97 -3.41
C ILE A 80 -13.19 8.26 -3.12
N ILE A 81 -12.50 9.35 -2.78
CA ILE A 81 -13.14 10.64 -2.48
C ILE A 81 -13.95 11.11 -3.68
N GLU A 82 -13.35 11.16 -4.87
CA GLU A 82 -14.02 11.62 -6.10
C GLU A 82 -15.25 10.79 -6.48
N ASN A 83 -15.26 9.49 -6.13
CA ASN A 83 -16.29 8.53 -6.52
C ASN A 83 -17.25 8.14 -5.39
N THR A 84 -17.25 8.86 -4.26
CA THR A 84 -18.20 8.62 -3.15
C THR A 84 -18.92 9.90 -2.75
N GLU A 85 -20.14 9.75 -2.22
CA GLU A 85 -20.94 10.87 -1.74
C GLU A 85 -20.26 11.59 -0.57
N GLY A 86 -20.35 12.92 -0.56
CA GLY A 86 -19.75 13.76 0.47
C GLY A 86 -19.68 15.22 0.05
N PRO A 87 -19.26 16.13 0.95
CA PRO A 87 -19.07 17.53 0.61
C PRO A 87 -18.01 17.67 -0.50
N SER A 88 -18.18 18.68 -1.35
CA SER A 88 -17.16 19.05 -2.34
C SER A 88 -15.89 19.50 -1.59
N VAL A 89 -14.77 18.83 -1.87
CA VAL A 89 -13.47 19.13 -1.27
C VAL A 89 -12.42 19.32 -2.36
N ASN A 90 -11.51 20.26 -2.16
CA ASN A 90 -10.37 20.43 -3.06
C ASN A 90 -9.24 19.46 -2.65
N ILE A 91 -9.31 18.23 -3.16
CA ILE A 91 -8.36 17.14 -2.84
C ILE A 91 -6.90 17.46 -3.19
N ASN A 92 -6.66 18.43 -4.07
CA ASN A 92 -5.30 18.82 -4.46
C ASN A 92 -4.61 19.68 -3.39
N LEU A 93 -5.38 20.27 -2.48
CA LEU A 93 -4.87 21.00 -1.33
C LEU A 93 -4.70 20.12 -0.10
N PHE A 94 -5.24 18.90 -0.13
CA PHE A 94 -5.16 17.97 0.99
C PHE A 94 -3.78 17.36 1.09
N LYS A 95 -3.23 17.37 2.30
CA LYS A 95 -2.12 16.49 2.68
C LYS A 95 -2.63 15.05 2.80
N SER A 96 -1.75 14.06 2.70
CA SER A 96 -2.13 12.64 2.75
C SER A 96 -2.93 12.25 4.00
N LYS A 97 -2.67 12.88 5.15
CA LYS A 97 -3.47 12.69 6.38
C LYS A 97 -4.92 13.14 6.22
N GLU A 98 -5.16 14.23 5.48
CA GLU A 98 -6.49 14.78 5.21
C GLU A 98 -7.23 13.93 4.18
N LEU A 99 -6.55 13.52 3.09
CA LEU A 99 -7.07 12.55 2.12
C LEU A 99 -7.55 11.29 2.82
N ARG A 100 -6.73 10.74 3.73
CA ARG A 100 -7.10 9.53 4.46
C ARG A 100 -8.31 9.76 5.37
N LYS A 101 -8.32 10.84 6.15
CA LYS A 101 -9.44 11.14 7.05
C LYS A 101 -10.75 11.25 6.28
N GLU A 102 -10.73 11.93 5.14
CA GLU A 102 -11.89 12.12 4.27
C GLU A 102 -12.37 10.79 3.66
N ALA A 103 -11.49 10.04 3.00
CA ALA A 103 -11.85 8.75 2.39
C ALA A 103 -12.40 7.76 3.42
N PHE A 104 -11.80 7.67 4.61
CA PHE A 104 -12.30 6.80 5.68
C PHE A 104 -13.66 7.24 6.21
N GLY A 105 -13.92 8.55 6.22
CA GLY A 105 -15.24 9.11 6.53
C GLY A 105 -16.28 8.67 5.50
N ARG A 106 -15.99 8.85 4.21
CA ARG A 106 -16.89 8.46 3.11
C ARG A 106 -17.15 6.96 3.06
N LEU A 107 -16.15 6.15 3.38
CA LEU A 107 -16.28 4.69 3.46
C LEU A 107 -16.93 4.19 4.76
N ASN A 108 -17.34 5.07 5.66
CA ASN A 108 -17.97 4.74 6.94
C ASN A 108 -17.13 3.82 7.86
N ILE A 109 -15.81 3.80 7.67
CA ILE A 109 -14.92 2.78 8.28
C ILE A 109 -14.88 2.86 9.80
N LYS A 110 -15.12 4.04 10.39
CA LYS A 110 -15.06 4.27 11.86
C LYS A 110 -16.43 4.24 12.54
N THR A 111 -17.49 3.98 11.79
CA THR A 111 -18.85 4.43 12.14
C THR A 111 -19.88 3.29 12.19
N GLU A 112 -19.52 2.09 11.74
CA GLU A 112 -20.36 0.91 11.91
C GLU A 112 -20.48 0.53 13.41
N LYS A 113 -21.56 0.97 14.06
CA LYS A 113 -21.86 0.67 15.49
C LYS A 113 -21.77 -0.82 15.81
N ASN A 114 -22.09 -1.69 14.84
CA ASN A 114 -22.13 -3.14 14.99
C ASN A 114 -20.82 -3.85 14.59
N MET A 115 -19.76 -3.11 14.25
CA MET A 115 -18.49 -3.70 13.88
C MET A 115 -17.77 -4.29 15.09
N ASP A 116 -17.33 -5.55 14.97
CA ASP A 116 -16.58 -6.29 15.99
C ASP A 116 -15.31 -5.52 16.40
N ASN A 117 -15.02 -5.49 17.70
CA ASN A 117 -13.92 -4.72 18.28
C ASN A 117 -12.53 -5.14 17.74
N ARG A 118 -12.35 -6.41 17.37
CA ARG A 118 -11.11 -6.91 16.76
C ARG A 118 -10.94 -6.37 15.35
N ILE A 119 -12.04 -6.27 14.59
CA ILE A 119 -12.01 -5.68 13.25
C ILE A 119 -11.74 -4.18 13.36
N LYS A 120 -12.35 -3.48 14.33
CA LYS A 120 -12.03 -2.07 14.62
C LYS A 120 -10.55 -1.88 14.95
N ALA A 121 -9.98 -2.74 15.80
CA ALA A 121 -8.57 -2.69 16.16
C ALA A 121 -7.66 -2.94 14.94
N LEU A 122 -7.99 -3.93 14.10
CA LEU A 122 -7.24 -4.24 12.87
C LEU A 122 -7.23 -3.04 11.90
N VAL A 123 -8.38 -2.43 11.67
CA VAL A 123 -8.50 -1.22 10.84
C VAL A 123 -7.77 -0.02 11.47
N GLY A 124 -7.80 0.09 12.80
CA GLY A 124 -7.00 1.06 13.54
C GLY A 124 -5.50 0.88 13.29
N ALA A 125 -5.01 -0.36 13.37
CA ALA A 125 -3.61 -0.68 13.11
C ALA A 125 -3.21 -0.39 11.65
N LEU A 126 -4.07 -0.70 10.67
CA LEU A 126 -3.85 -0.35 9.26
C LEU A 126 -3.75 1.17 9.04
N ASN A 127 -4.55 1.96 9.78
CA ASN A 127 -4.43 3.42 9.75
C ASN A 127 -3.09 3.90 10.30
N THR A 128 -2.66 3.37 11.45
CA THR A 128 -1.37 3.72 12.04
C THR A 128 -0.21 3.33 11.12
N LEU A 129 -0.31 2.18 10.46
CA LEU A 129 0.68 1.73 9.49
C LEU A 129 0.78 2.68 8.29
N SER A 130 -0.37 3.12 7.74
CA SER A 130 -0.44 4.16 6.71
C SER A 130 0.23 5.46 7.15
N ASP A 131 -0.03 5.90 8.39
CA ASP A 131 0.63 7.09 8.97
C ASP A 131 2.15 6.95 9.00
N LYS A 132 2.66 5.79 9.41
CA LYS A 132 4.11 5.55 9.47
C LYS A 132 4.74 5.51 8.08
N ILE A 133 4.08 4.92 7.08
CA ILE A 133 4.57 4.91 5.69
C ILE A 133 4.67 6.34 5.12
N LEU A 134 3.70 7.20 5.45
CA LEU A 134 3.70 8.61 5.06
C LEU A 134 4.79 9.41 5.78
N GLU A 135 4.97 9.20 7.08
CA GLU A 135 6.05 9.81 7.86
C GLU A 135 7.43 9.41 7.32
N MET A 136 7.61 8.14 6.91
CA MET A 136 8.86 7.67 6.30
C MET A 136 9.21 8.47 5.03
N ARG A 137 8.24 8.74 4.14
CA ARG A 137 8.46 9.60 2.95
C ARG A 137 8.86 11.02 3.34
N ASN A 138 8.15 11.64 4.28
CA ASN A 138 8.43 13.01 4.69
C ASN A 138 9.83 13.12 5.30
N SER A 139 10.22 12.16 6.14
CA SER A 139 11.57 12.12 6.73
C SER A 139 12.68 11.94 5.69
N GLN A 140 12.44 11.23 4.59
CA GLN A 140 13.39 11.11 3.49
C GLN A 140 13.50 12.41 2.66
N GLY A 141 12.37 13.07 2.39
CA GLY A 141 12.35 14.37 1.72
C GLY A 141 13.05 15.46 2.51
N ASP A 142 12.80 15.52 3.83
CA ASP A 142 13.41 16.50 4.73
C ASP A 142 14.91 16.24 4.95
N ALA A 143 15.34 14.98 4.87
CA ALA A 143 16.75 14.60 4.95
C ALA A 143 17.56 15.09 3.74
N HIS A 144 16.96 15.22 2.56
CA HIS A 144 17.59 15.90 1.41
C HIS A 144 17.83 17.40 1.67
N ALA A 145 17.00 18.03 2.51
CA ALA A 145 17.13 19.45 2.86
C ALA A 145 18.06 19.72 4.06
N HIS A 146 18.24 18.77 4.99
CA HIS A 146 18.99 18.98 6.25
C HIS A 146 20.13 17.98 6.52
N GLY A 147 20.47 17.13 5.54
CA GLY A 147 21.77 16.46 5.43
C GLY A 147 22.14 15.37 6.45
N SER A 148 21.36 15.12 7.51
CA SER A 148 21.84 14.26 8.61
C SER A 148 20.82 13.34 9.32
N ASN A 149 19.53 13.37 8.98
CA ASN A 149 18.49 12.56 9.66
C ASN A 149 17.81 11.50 8.76
N ARG A 150 18.53 11.00 7.75
CA ARG A 150 17.97 10.01 6.83
C ARG A 150 17.71 8.69 7.55
N ILE A 151 16.47 8.21 7.56
CA ILE A 151 16.18 6.86 8.07
C ILE A 151 16.85 5.83 7.17
N VAL A 152 17.56 4.87 7.77
CA VAL A 152 18.14 3.75 7.02
C VAL A 152 17.03 2.73 6.79
N ILE A 153 16.59 2.59 5.54
CA ILE A 153 15.62 1.60 5.11
C ILE A 153 16.40 0.43 4.53
N LYS A 154 16.13 -0.80 4.99
CA LYS A 154 16.68 -2.00 4.37
C LYS A 154 15.59 -2.68 3.53
N GLU A 155 15.99 -3.75 2.87
CA GLU A 155 15.13 -4.50 1.98
C GLU A 155 13.92 -5.07 2.72
N GLU A 156 14.09 -5.57 3.95
CA GLU A 156 12.99 -6.08 4.77
C GLU A 156 11.95 -5.01 5.11
N GLU A 157 12.35 -3.78 5.46
CA GLU A 157 11.40 -2.69 5.69
C GLU A 157 10.76 -2.19 4.38
N ALA A 158 11.49 -2.21 3.27
CA ALA A 158 10.92 -1.88 1.96
C ALA A 158 9.83 -2.90 1.57
N ILE A 159 10.08 -4.20 1.77
CA ILE A 159 9.07 -5.24 1.54
C ILE A 159 7.87 -5.03 2.46
N LEU A 160 8.10 -4.72 3.74
CA LEU A 160 7.03 -4.43 4.69
C LEU A 160 6.15 -3.27 4.21
N VAL A 161 6.75 -2.15 3.82
CA VAL A 161 6.03 -0.97 3.31
C VAL A 161 5.23 -1.31 2.06
N ALA A 162 5.83 -2.02 1.10
CA ALA A 162 5.15 -2.42 -0.13
C ALA A 162 3.90 -3.27 0.13
N ASN A 163 4.06 -4.32 0.94
CA ASN A 163 2.98 -5.24 1.28
C ASN A 163 1.86 -4.50 2.01
N SER A 164 2.24 -3.65 2.96
CA SER A 164 1.31 -2.89 3.79
C SER A 164 0.50 -1.89 2.96
N SER A 165 1.15 -1.15 2.05
CA SER A 165 0.48 -0.21 1.14
C SER A 165 -0.51 -0.94 0.23
N MET A 166 -0.11 -2.09 -0.34
CA MET A 166 -0.97 -2.87 -1.21
C MET A 166 -2.20 -3.41 -0.46
N VAL A 167 -2.00 -4.03 0.71
CA VAL A 167 -3.10 -4.57 1.55
C VAL A 167 -4.07 -3.46 1.96
N LEU A 168 -3.55 -2.29 2.37
CA LEU A 168 -4.37 -1.13 2.69
C LEU A 168 -5.22 -0.69 1.49
N CYS A 169 -4.59 -0.48 0.33
CA CYS A 169 -5.27 -0.02 -0.87
C CYS A 169 -6.32 -1.03 -1.35
N GLU A 170 -6.01 -2.33 -1.34
CA GLU A 170 -6.97 -3.38 -1.68
C GLU A 170 -8.18 -3.38 -0.74
N TYR A 171 -7.94 -3.26 0.57
CA TYR A 171 -9.03 -3.19 1.56
C TYR A 171 -9.95 -2.00 1.31
N LEU A 172 -9.38 -0.80 1.11
CA LEU A 172 -10.14 0.42 0.86
C LEU A 172 -10.93 0.35 -0.44
N PHE A 173 -10.28 -0.11 -1.52
CA PHE A 173 -10.92 -0.24 -2.82
C PHE A 173 -12.03 -1.30 -2.80
N THR A 174 -11.85 -2.39 -2.06
CA THR A 174 -12.89 -3.42 -1.88
C THR A 174 -14.09 -2.88 -1.10
N LYS A 175 -13.85 -2.12 -0.02
CA LYS A 175 -14.92 -1.42 0.72
C LYS A 175 -15.66 -0.43 -0.18
N TYR A 176 -14.96 0.34 -1.01
CA TYR A 176 -15.57 1.23 -2.00
C TYR A 176 -16.48 0.47 -2.98
N LYS A 177 -15.96 -0.60 -3.61
CA LYS A 177 -16.76 -1.44 -4.54
C LYS A 177 -18.00 -2.05 -3.86
N GLY A 178 -17.94 -2.30 -2.55
CA GLY A 178 -19.07 -2.80 -1.77
C GLY A 178 -20.15 -1.75 -1.49
N LEU A 179 -19.84 -0.45 -1.55
CA LEU A 179 -20.82 0.63 -1.40
C LEU A 179 -21.57 0.94 -2.70
N SER A 180 -20.93 0.69 -3.85
CA SER A 180 -21.52 0.91 -5.19
C SER A 180 -22.41 -0.25 -5.67
N ARG A 181 -22.72 -1.23 -4.80
CA ARG A 181 -23.61 -2.38 -5.07
C ARG A 181 -24.89 -2.22 -4.28
#